data_AF-A0A3L6THH2-F1
#
_entry.id   AF-A0A3L6THH2-F1
#
_cell.length_a   1.000
_cell.length_b   1.000
_cell.length_c   1.000
_cell.angle_alpha   90.00
_cell.angle_beta   90.00
_cell.angle_gamma   90.00
#
_symmetry.space_group_name_H-M   'P 1'
#
loop_
_entity.id
_entity.type
_entity.pdbx_description
1 polymer ?
#
loop_
_entity_poly.entity_id
_entity_poly.type
_entity_poly.pdbx_seq_one_letter_code
_entity_poly.pdbx_strand_id
1 'polypeptide(L)' 'MANAKTAVAIAVLALFQVSCAAARRHGKPGPLGRSVVARVADECDSRRGIVGSSLALWRALGLDTGVGEAPVTWSDA' A
#
# COMPACT_ATOMS: atom_id res chain seq x y z
N MET A 1 -17.38 31.20 -27.09
CA MET A 1 -18.14 29.98 -27.48
C MET A 1 -17.16 28.83 -27.51
N ALA A 2 -17.21 27.92 -26.53
CA ALA A 2 -16.38 26.72 -26.56
C ALA A 2 -16.83 25.86 -27.74
N ASN A 3 -15.89 25.43 -28.59
CA ASN A 3 -16.24 24.57 -29.71
C ASN A 3 -16.49 23.14 -29.20
N ALA A 4 -17.32 22.37 -29.90
CA ALA A 4 -17.68 21.01 -29.47
C ALA A 4 -16.44 20.13 -29.26
N LYS A 5 -15.37 20.36 -30.04
CA LYS A 5 -14.09 19.67 -29.92
C LYS A 5 -13.38 19.97 -28.60
N THR A 6 -13.45 21.22 -28.11
CA THR A 6 -12.88 21.64 -26.82
C THR A 6 -13.65 20.99 -25.67
N ALA A 7 -14.98 20.93 -25.76
CA ALA A 7 -15.81 20.31 -24.73
C ALA A 7 -15.51 18.81 -24.56
N VAL A 8 -15.33 18.09 -25.67
CA VAL A 8 -14.97 16.66 -25.65
C VAL A 8 -13.57 16.46 -25.04
N ALA A 9 -12.59 17.28 -25.40
CA ALA A 9 -11.25 17.19 -24.83
C ALA A 9 -11.23 17.41 -23.31
N ILE A 10 -11.99 18.40 -22.82
CA ILE A 10 -12.12 18.68 -21.38
C ILE A 10 -12.81 17.51 -20.66
N ALA A 11 -13.87 16.92 -21.23
CA ALA A 11 -14.57 15.79 -20.64
C ALA A 11 -13.67 14.54 -20.53
N VAL A 12 -12.89 14.25 -21.57
CA VAL A 12 -11.93 13.12 -21.57
C VAL A 12 -10.83 13.34 -20.53
N LEU A 13 -10.27 14.55 -20.46
CA LEU A 13 -9.26 14.88 -19.45
C LEU A 13 -9.81 14.76 -18.03
N ALA A 14 -11.03 15.24 -17.78
CA ALA A 14 -11.68 15.14 -16.47
C ALA A 14 -11.92 13.67 -16.05
N LEU A 15 -12.38 12.82 -16.98
CA LEU A 15 -12.57 11.39 -16.73
C LEU A 15 -11.24 10.67 -16.45
N PHE A 16 -10.16 11.05 -17.15
CA PHE A 16 -8.83 10.50 -16.89
C PHE A 16 -8.32 10.85 -15.49
N GLN A 17 -8.54 12.08 -15.01
CA GLN A 17 -8.15 12.49 -13.65
C GLN A 17 -8.93 11.73 -12.56
N VAL A 18 -10.22 11.42 -12.79
CA VAL A 18 -11.03 10.62 -11.85
C VAL A 18 -10.51 9.18 -11.73
N SER A 19 -9.97 8.61 -12.82
CA SER A 19 -9.38 7.26 -12.82
C SER A 19 -8.10 7.20 -11.95
N CYS A 20 -7.24 8.21 -12.01
CA CYS A 20 -6.05 8.29 -11.16
C CYS A 20 -6.39 8.46 -9.66
N ALA A 21 -7.49 9.13 -9.34
CA ALA A 21 -7.92 9.33 -7.94
C ALA A 21 -8.43 8.03 -7.30
N ALA A 22 -9.15 7.18 -8.05
CA ALA A 22 -9.69 5.92 -7.54
C ALA A 22 -8.64 4.82 -7.35
N ALA A 23 -7.48 4.92 -8.01
CA ALA A 23 -6.39 3.94 -7.90
C ALA A 23 -5.56 4.06 -6.61
N ARG A 24 -5.74 5.14 -5.83
CA ARG A 24 -5.14 5.27 -4.49
C ARG A 24 -6.02 4.53 -3.50
N ARG A 25 -5.99 3.19 -3.53
CA ARG A 25 -6.55 2.40 -2.43
C ARG A 25 -5.90 2.87 -1.14
N HIS A 26 -6.74 3.39 -0.25
CA HIS A 26 -6.40 3.86 1.09
C HIS A 26 -5.96 2.68 1.96
N GLY A 27 -4.72 2.21 1.78
CA GLY A 27 -4.01 1.55 2.86
C GLY A 27 -3.59 2.63 3.85
N LYS A 28 -4.08 2.59 5.09
CA LYS A 28 -3.56 3.45 6.16
C LYS A 28 -2.03 3.27 6.18
N PRO A 29 -1.21 4.31 5.97
CA PRO A 29 0.22 4.17 6.06
C PRO A 29 0.56 3.58 7.42
N GLY A 30 1.27 2.45 7.44
CA GLY A 30 1.95 1.99 8.64
C GLY A 30 2.92 3.09 9.12
N PRO A 31 3.40 3.04 10.37
CA PRO A 31 4.30 4.03 10.95
C PRO A 31 5.43 4.35 9.98
N LEU A 32 5.41 5.59 9.47
CA LEU A 32 6.28 6.03 8.40
C LEU A 32 7.74 6.04 8.91
N GLY A 33 8.59 5.19 8.30
CA GLY A 33 10.05 5.37 8.30
C GLY A 33 10.89 4.37 9.07
N ARG A 34 10.31 3.34 9.71
CA ARG A 34 11.09 2.27 10.35
C ARG A 34 11.24 1.07 9.43
N SER A 35 12.48 0.64 9.22
CA SER A 35 12.83 -0.60 8.52
C SER A 35 13.64 -1.51 9.45
N VAL A 36 13.54 -2.82 9.23
CA VAL A 36 14.30 -3.83 9.95
C VAL A 36 14.67 -4.94 8.99
N VAL A 37 15.91 -5.42 9.08
CA VAL A 37 16.34 -6.63 8.36
C VAL A 37 15.94 -7.84 9.20
N ALA A 38 15.30 -8.82 8.57
CA ALA A 38 14.87 -10.06 9.21
C ALA A 38 15.30 -11.26 8.39
N ARG A 39 15.49 -12.41 9.04
CA ARG A 39 15.74 -13.68 8.35
C ARG A 39 14.42 -14.41 8.12
N VAL A 40 14.23 -14.94 6.92
CA VAL A 40 13.16 -15.90 6.63
C VAL A 40 13.44 -17.19 7.40
N ALA A 41 12.54 -17.54 8.31
CA ALA A 41 12.68 -18.72 9.16
C ALA A 41 11.78 -19.89 8.72
N ASP A 42 10.65 -19.58 8.09
CA ASP A 42 9.62 -20.56 7.71
C ASP A 42 8.76 -20.00 6.56
N GLU A 43 8.02 -20.88 5.89
CA GLU A 43 7.07 -20.55 4.84
C GLU A 43 5.63 -20.56 5.38
N CYS A 44 4.83 -19.56 5.01
CA CYS A 44 3.42 -19.49 5.40
C CYS A 44 2.50 -19.74 4.20
N ASP A 45 2.10 -21.00 3.99
CA ASP A 45 1.28 -21.40 2.83
C ASP A 45 -0.20 -21.00 2.89
N SER A 46 -0.67 -20.57 4.05
CA SER A 46 -2.10 -20.34 4.28
C SER A 46 -2.66 -19.13 3.54
N ARG A 47 -1.83 -18.10 3.27
CA ARG A 47 -2.27 -16.83 2.68
C ARG A 47 -1.18 -16.18 1.83
N ARG A 48 -1.45 -16.04 0.54
CA ARG A 48 -0.55 -15.37 -0.41
C ARG A 48 -0.41 -13.88 -0.07
N GLY A 49 0.83 -13.37 -0.13
CA GLY A 49 1.13 -11.96 0.07
C GLY A 49 1.13 -11.51 1.55
N ILE A 50 1.08 -12.45 2.50
CA ILE A 50 1.21 -12.18 3.93
C ILE A 50 2.56 -12.70 4.41
N VAL A 51 3.28 -11.86 5.15
CA VAL A 51 4.52 -12.25 5.84
C VAL A 51 4.20 -12.37 7.32
N GLY A 52 4.20 -13.60 7.83
CA GLY A 52 4.14 -13.86 9.27
C GLY A 52 5.43 -13.42 9.94
N SER A 53 5.34 -12.78 11.10
CA SER A 53 6.53 -12.32 11.84
C SER A 53 6.35 -12.42 13.35
N SER A 54 7.47 -12.42 14.06
CA SER A 54 7.49 -12.47 15.52
C SER A 54 7.12 -11.12 16.14
N LEU A 55 6.64 -11.15 17.39
CA LEU A 55 6.35 -9.94 18.18
C LEU A 55 7.55 -8.96 18.22
N ALA A 56 8.77 -9.48 18.24
CA ALA A 56 9.99 -8.67 18.23
C ALA A 56 10.09 -7.80 16.96
N LEU A 57 9.72 -8.36 15.79
CA LEU A 57 9.73 -7.64 14.53
C LEU A 57 8.69 -6.51 14.50
N TRP A 58 7.49 -6.78 15.03
CA TRP A 58 6.46 -5.76 15.20
C TRP A 58 6.93 -4.60 16.06
N ARG A 59 7.59 -4.88 17.19
CA ARG A 59 8.14 -3.84 18.08
C ARG A 59 9.29 -3.07 17.42
N ALA A 60 10.18 -3.73 16.69
CA ALA A 60 11.26 -3.09 15.95
C ALA A 60 10.72 -2.12 14.87
N LEU A 61 9.67 -2.52 14.17
CA LEU A 61 8.96 -1.67 13.21
C LEU A 61 8.11 -0.57 13.88
N GLY A 62 7.89 -0.64 15.19
CA GLY A 62 7.01 0.28 15.92
C GLY A 62 5.52 0.09 15.59
N LEU A 63 5.14 -1.12 15.18
CA LEU A 63 3.76 -1.48 14.87
C LEU A 63 2.96 -1.81 16.13
N ASP A 64 1.70 -1.39 16.17
CA ASP A 64 0.75 -1.81 17.19
C ASP A 64 0.33 -3.26 16.94
N THR A 65 0.59 -4.14 17.90
CA THR A 65 0.28 -5.57 17.79
C THR A 65 -1.21 -5.87 17.99
N GLY A 66 -2.00 -4.91 18.48
CA GLY A 66 -3.44 -5.05 18.66
C GLY A 66 -4.25 -5.06 17.36
N VAL A 67 -3.65 -4.60 16.25
CA VAL A 67 -4.34 -4.51 14.95
C VAL A 67 -4.33 -5.83 14.17
N GLY A 68 -3.50 -6.80 14.58
CA GLY A 68 -3.36 -8.11 13.94
C GLY A 68 -2.56 -8.10 12.62
N GLU A 69 -2.88 -7.20 11.69
CA GLU A 69 -2.23 -7.10 10.38
C GLU A 69 -1.93 -5.64 10.00
N ALA A 70 -0.74 -5.40 9.45
CA ALA A 70 -0.31 -4.06 9.03
C ALA A 70 0.29 -4.10 7.62
N PRO A 71 0.01 -3.09 6.77
CA PRO A 71 0.64 -3.00 5.47
C PRO A 71 2.13 -2.68 5.61
N VAL A 72 2.97 -3.48 4.95
CA VAL A 72 4.43 -3.32 4.91
C VAL A 72 4.93 -3.46 3.47
N THR A 73 6.15 -2.97 3.24
CA THR A 73 6.91 -3.28 2.03
C THR A 73 8.16 -4.06 2.44
N TRP A 74 8.61 -4.96 1.58
CA TRP A 74 9.75 -5.83 1.81
C TRP A 74 10.45 -6.11 0.49
N SER A 75 11.74 -6.37 0.57
CA SER A 75 12.60 -6.82 -0.50
C SER A 75 13.65 -7.73 0.10
N ASP A 76 14.38 -8.46 -0.74
CA ASP A 76 15.66 -9.01 -0.31
C ASP A 76 16.58 -7.88 0.15
N ALA A 77 17.43 -8.19 1.14
CA ALA A 77 18.34 -7.25 1.78
C ALA A 77 19.64 -7.07 0.98
#